data_AF-A0A0E0DMN4-F1
#
_entry.id   AF-A0A0E0DMN4-F1
#
_cell.length_a   1.000
_cell.length_b   1.000
_cell.length_c   1.000
_cell.angle_alpha   90.00
_cell.angle_beta   90.00
_cell.angle_gamma   90.00
#
_symmetry.space_group_name_H-M   'P 1'
#
loop_
_entity.id
_entity.type
_entity.pdbx_description
1 polymer ?
#
loop_
_entity_poly.entity_id
_entity_poly.type
_entity_poly.pdbx_seq_one_letter_code
_entity_poly.pdbx_strand_id
1 'polypeptide(L)'
;MASCCFIISYKRPRPIIAIFVPFLLLLFFAVVVVASSSSNGTAAVLHSGEELLRFERVRAQLARSPDGDVIDCVPSHLQPAFEHPRLRGQKPEVSSGGGGHGCRCRSSGAEAPSARPTETTRRRRRRRRSHVHGGGGGEHREDDDDEHGLQQAWWAAGGACPEGTIPVRRTTEADLLRASSAAAGGRFGMKPRGVGVVGGAARRDSTSSGHEHAVGYMSGGQFYGAKASLNVWPAKVASPAEFSLSQIWLISGSFGNDLNTIEAGWQVSPQLYGDNNPRFFTYWTNDAYQETGCYNLHCSGFVQTNSRIAMGAAISPISSFAGRQFDITLLIWKDPKQGHWWLQLGSGALVGYWPSFLFSHLGARADMAQFGGEVAINFEARQLAC
;
A
#
# COMPACT_ATOMS: atom_id res chain seq x y z
N MET A 1 -53.01 -82.86 18.56
CA MET A 1 -53.00 -81.47 19.05
C MET A 1 -52.39 -81.45 20.43
N ALA A 2 -51.14 -80.99 20.55
CA ALA A 2 -50.47 -80.66 21.81
C ALA A 2 -49.26 -79.78 21.45
N SER A 3 -49.16 -78.67 22.16
CA SER A 3 -48.15 -77.61 22.03
C SER A 3 -46.87 -78.01 22.77
N CYS A 4 -45.70 -77.73 22.20
CA CYS A 4 -44.42 -77.71 22.92
C CYS A 4 -43.66 -76.44 22.55
N CYS A 5 -43.45 -75.59 23.55
CA CYS A 5 -42.64 -74.38 23.51
C CYS A 5 -41.14 -74.71 23.46
N PHE A 6 -40.36 -73.93 22.71
CA PHE A 6 -38.93 -73.74 22.95
C PHE A 6 -38.64 -72.24 23.12
N ILE A 7 -38.07 -71.91 24.28
CA ILE A 7 -37.64 -70.56 24.69
C ILE A 7 -36.22 -70.34 24.15
N ILE A 8 -36.00 -69.28 23.34
CA ILE A 8 -34.67 -68.82 22.95
C ILE A 8 -34.27 -67.66 23.88
N SER A 9 -33.22 -67.88 24.67
CA SER A 9 -32.63 -66.91 25.60
C SER A 9 -31.64 -66.00 24.85
N TYR A 10 -31.92 -64.70 24.75
CA TYR A 10 -30.97 -63.70 24.27
C TYR A 10 -30.11 -63.17 25.44
N LYS A 11 -28.80 -63.47 25.42
CA LYS A 11 -27.80 -62.90 26.33
C LYS A 11 -27.55 -61.42 25.97
N ARG A 12 -27.64 -60.53 26.97
CA ARG A 12 -27.28 -59.10 26.85
C ARG A 12 -25.81 -58.92 26.46
N PRO A 13 -25.46 -58.04 25.49
CA PRO A 13 -24.07 -57.71 25.19
C PRO A 13 -23.44 -56.90 26.35
N ARG A 14 -22.14 -57.14 26.58
CA ARG A 14 -21.33 -56.56 27.67
C ARG A 14 -21.07 -55.05 27.47
N PRO A 15 -20.89 -54.25 28.53
CA PRO A 15 -20.88 -52.77 28.51
C PRO A 15 -19.54 -52.18 28.04
N ILE A 16 -18.82 -52.86 27.15
CA ILE A 16 -17.50 -52.39 26.67
C ILE A 16 -17.70 -51.20 25.72
N ILE A 17 -18.75 -51.22 24.89
CA ILE A 17 -19.04 -50.16 23.91
C ILE A 17 -19.39 -48.82 24.61
N ALA A 18 -20.01 -48.86 25.79
CA ALA A 18 -20.39 -47.65 26.53
C ALA A 18 -19.20 -46.87 27.13
N ILE A 19 -18.04 -47.50 27.27
CA ILE A 19 -16.83 -46.88 27.83
C ILE A 19 -15.93 -46.29 26.72
N PHE A 20 -15.94 -46.89 25.52
CA PHE A 20 -15.11 -46.39 24.41
C PHE A 20 -15.64 -45.12 23.76
N VAL A 21 -16.97 -44.93 23.72
CA VAL A 21 -17.59 -43.73 23.14
C VAL A 21 -17.21 -42.43 23.88
N PRO A 22 -17.27 -42.34 25.23
CA PRO A 22 -16.83 -41.12 25.92
C PRO A 22 -15.32 -40.89 25.82
N PHE A 23 -14.50 -41.95 25.73
CA PHE A 23 -13.05 -41.82 25.57
C PHE A 23 -12.66 -41.30 24.17
N LEU A 24 -13.34 -41.78 23.12
CA LEU A 24 -13.18 -41.25 21.76
C LEU A 24 -13.67 -39.80 21.64
N LEU A 25 -14.77 -39.44 22.31
CA LEU A 25 -15.24 -38.06 22.37
C LEU A 25 -14.25 -37.15 23.08
N LEU A 26 -13.67 -37.58 24.21
CA LEU A 26 -12.64 -36.81 24.92
C LEU A 26 -11.36 -36.63 24.10
N LEU A 27 -10.92 -37.66 23.38
CA LEU A 27 -9.79 -37.53 22.44
C LEU A 27 -10.10 -36.57 21.29
N PHE A 28 -11.33 -36.62 20.75
CA PHE A 28 -11.76 -35.69 19.71
C PHE A 28 -11.78 -34.24 20.22
N PHE A 29 -12.32 -33.99 21.42
CA PHE A 29 -12.30 -32.68 22.05
C PHE A 29 -10.87 -32.21 22.37
N ALA A 30 -9.98 -33.09 22.81
CA ALA A 30 -8.58 -32.74 23.05
C ALA A 30 -7.86 -32.34 21.76
N VAL A 31 -8.10 -33.03 20.64
CA VAL A 31 -7.53 -32.66 19.32
C VAL A 31 -8.10 -31.34 18.82
N VAL A 32 -9.40 -31.09 19.00
CA VAL A 32 -10.04 -29.80 18.66
C VAL A 32 -9.47 -28.66 19.51
N VAL A 33 -9.28 -28.86 20.81
CA VAL A 33 -8.67 -27.86 21.71
C VAL A 33 -7.21 -27.59 21.34
N VAL A 34 -6.42 -28.64 21.06
CA VAL A 34 -5.01 -28.48 20.63
C VAL A 34 -4.91 -27.75 19.29
N ALA A 35 -5.78 -28.07 18.32
CA ALA A 35 -5.87 -27.36 17.05
C ALA A 35 -6.26 -25.89 17.24
N SER A 36 -7.20 -25.61 18.17
CA SER A 36 -7.63 -24.25 18.52
C SER A 36 -6.54 -23.43 19.22
N SER A 37 -5.59 -24.07 19.90
CA SER A 37 -4.46 -23.39 20.55
C SER A 37 -3.26 -23.10 19.63
N SER A 38 -3.33 -23.44 18.34
CA SER A 38 -2.23 -23.21 17.39
C SER A 38 -2.46 -22.11 16.34
N SER A 39 -3.54 -21.34 16.44
CA SER A 39 -3.79 -20.18 15.59
C SER A 39 -3.92 -18.89 16.41
N ASN A 40 -2.80 -18.42 16.96
CA ASN A 40 -2.65 -17.01 17.36
C ASN A 40 -1.94 -16.21 16.25
N GLY A 41 -2.36 -16.42 15.01
CA GLY A 41 -2.06 -15.53 13.89
C GLY A 41 -3.17 -14.49 13.82
N THR A 42 -3.03 -13.40 14.57
CA THR A 42 -3.93 -12.27 14.42
C THR A 42 -3.78 -11.73 13.00
N ALA A 43 -4.84 -11.83 12.19
CA ALA A 43 -5.05 -10.89 11.11
C ALA A 43 -4.81 -9.48 11.68
N ALA A 44 -4.10 -8.60 10.95
CA ALA A 44 -3.93 -7.20 11.36
C ALA A 44 -5.28 -6.47 11.25
N VAL A 45 -6.21 -6.81 12.14
CA VAL A 45 -7.20 -5.87 12.68
C VAL A 45 -6.35 -4.75 13.25
N LEU A 46 -6.55 -3.53 12.75
CA LEU A 46 -5.91 -2.31 13.24
C LEU A 46 -5.98 -2.32 14.79
N HIS A 47 -4.89 -2.69 15.46
CA HIS A 47 -4.90 -2.98 16.90
C HIS A 47 -4.89 -1.62 17.62
N SER A 48 -6.09 -1.16 17.96
CA SER A 48 -6.38 0.25 18.26
C SER A 48 -5.58 0.86 19.40
N GLY A 49 -5.36 0.12 20.49
CA GLY A 49 -4.67 0.65 21.68
C GLY A 49 -3.14 0.71 21.55
N GLU A 50 -2.54 -0.29 20.91
CA GLU A 50 -1.08 -0.40 20.79
C GLU A 50 -0.53 0.51 19.67
N GLU A 51 -1.28 0.72 18.58
CA GLU A 51 -0.90 1.59 17.47
C GLU A 51 -0.85 3.09 17.82
N LEU A 52 -1.76 3.60 18.66
CA LEU A 52 -1.75 5.03 19.05
C LEU A 52 -0.55 5.37 19.94
N LEU A 53 -0.29 4.53 20.95
CA LEU A 53 0.85 4.68 21.87
C LEU A 53 2.20 4.49 21.17
N ARG A 54 2.24 3.67 20.11
CA ARG A 54 3.40 3.40 19.27
C ARG A 54 3.90 4.63 18.53
N PHE A 55 3.00 5.40 17.91
CA PHE A 55 3.40 6.63 17.21
C PHE A 55 3.80 7.74 18.18
N GLU A 56 3.23 7.82 19.38
CA GLU A 56 3.57 8.84 20.38
C GLU A 56 5.03 8.82 20.81
N ARG A 57 5.65 7.64 20.92
CA ARG A 57 7.01 7.50 21.46
C ARG A 57 8.12 7.87 20.46
N VAL A 58 7.78 8.04 19.18
CA VAL A 58 8.74 8.07 18.05
C VAL A 58 8.77 9.44 17.33
N ARG A 59 8.00 10.43 17.80
CA ARG A 59 7.79 11.70 17.09
C ARG A 59 8.98 12.65 17.26
N ALA A 60 9.62 13.02 16.15
CA ALA A 60 10.66 14.03 16.13
C ALA A 60 10.13 15.43 15.78
N GLN A 61 9.12 15.51 14.90
CA GLN A 61 8.53 16.77 14.44
C GLN A 61 7.12 16.55 13.88
N LEU A 62 6.33 17.62 13.84
CA LEU A 62 4.95 17.63 13.39
C LEU A 62 4.69 18.69 12.32
N ALA A 63 4.02 18.28 11.25
CA ALA A 63 3.45 19.17 10.24
C ALA A 63 1.93 18.99 10.18
N ARG A 64 1.18 20.10 10.15
CA ARG A 64 -0.27 20.09 9.96
C ARG A 64 -0.59 20.54 8.54
N SER A 65 -1.25 19.66 7.82
CA SER A 65 -1.62 19.87 6.43
C SER A 65 -2.91 20.70 6.30
N PRO A 66 -3.13 21.43 5.18
CA PRO A 66 -4.34 22.22 4.96
C PRO A 66 -5.64 21.39 4.93
N ASP A 67 -5.56 20.12 4.56
CA ASP A 67 -6.66 19.15 4.58
C ASP A 67 -6.95 18.57 5.98
N GLY A 68 -6.21 19.01 7.01
CA GLY A 68 -6.39 18.60 8.39
C GLY A 68 -5.51 17.43 8.84
N ASP A 69 -4.78 16.80 7.92
CA ASP A 69 -3.84 15.73 8.25
C ASP A 69 -2.73 16.22 9.19
N VAL A 70 -2.30 15.30 10.05
CA VAL A 70 -1.13 15.49 10.92
C VAL A 70 -0.06 14.50 10.48
N ILE A 71 1.10 15.01 10.07
CA ILE A 71 2.24 14.21 9.64
C ILE A 71 3.31 14.24 10.74
N ASP A 72 3.60 13.07 11.29
CA ASP A 72 4.68 12.82 12.24
C ASP A 72 5.97 12.50 11.46
N CYS A 73 7.08 13.16 11.78
CA CYS A 73 8.40 12.75 11.32
C CYS A 73 8.98 11.72 12.28
N VAL A 74 9.11 10.49 11.80
CA VAL A 74 9.55 9.31 12.56
C VAL A 74 10.98 8.94 12.13
N PRO A 75 11.93 8.73 13.04
CA PRO A 75 13.24 8.16 12.69
C PRO A 75 13.09 6.92 11.81
N SER A 76 13.81 6.90 10.69
CA SER A 76 13.56 5.94 9.61
C SER A 76 13.77 4.48 10.01
N HIS A 77 14.57 4.22 11.05
CA HIS A 77 14.81 2.89 11.62
C HIS A 77 13.80 2.48 12.71
N LEU A 78 12.91 3.38 13.12
CA LEU A 78 11.83 3.14 14.08
C LEU A 78 10.46 3.06 13.40
N GLN A 79 10.42 3.05 12.07
CA GLN A 79 9.18 2.89 11.32
C GLN A 79 8.60 1.47 11.51
N PRO A 80 7.29 1.29 11.26
CA PRO A 80 6.57 0.03 11.44
C PRO A 80 7.22 -1.21 10.82
N ALA A 81 7.90 -1.05 9.68
CA ALA A 81 8.61 -2.12 9.00
C ALA A 81 9.54 -2.92 9.93
N PHE A 82 10.25 -2.25 10.84
CA PHE A 82 11.28 -2.86 11.69
C PHE A 82 10.74 -3.66 12.89
N GLU A 83 9.42 -3.75 13.04
CA GLU A 83 8.84 -4.70 13.98
C GLU A 83 8.84 -6.12 13.46
N HIS A 84 8.90 -6.29 12.13
CA HIS A 84 9.04 -7.59 11.52
C HIS A 84 10.29 -8.30 12.09
N PRO A 85 10.21 -9.55 12.57
CA PRO A 85 11.31 -10.22 13.25
C PRO A 85 12.61 -10.25 12.43
N ARG A 86 12.49 -10.35 11.11
CA ARG A 86 13.63 -10.37 10.16
C ARG A 86 14.20 -8.99 9.81
N LEU A 87 13.55 -7.90 10.19
CA LEU A 87 14.03 -6.53 9.97
C LEU A 87 14.51 -5.89 11.26
N ARG A 88 14.00 -6.33 12.42
CA ARG A 88 14.31 -5.73 13.72
C ARG A 88 15.82 -5.49 13.93
N GLY A 89 16.16 -4.26 14.30
CA GLY A 89 17.55 -3.81 14.53
C GLY A 89 18.32 -3.41 13.26
N GLN A 90 17.73 -3.54 12.08
CA GLN A 90 18.33 -3.08 10.83
C GLN A 90 17.99 -1.61 10.55
N LYS A 91 18.66 -1.03 9.54
CA LYS A 91 18.36 0.31 9.00
C LYS A 91 17.79 0.18 7.59
N PRO A 92 17.01 1.16 7.13
CA PRO A 92 16.54 1.18 5.75
C PRO A 92 17.71 1.15 4.79
N GLU A 93 17.55 0.42 3.69
CA GLU A 93 18.54 0.40 2.64
C GLU A 93 18.59 1.75 1.92
N VAL A 94 19.80 2.18 1.58
CA VAL A 94 20.03 3.31 0.66
C VAL A 94 20.21 2.73 -0.73
N SER A 95 19.22 2.93 -1.59
CA SER A 95 19.30 2.47 -2.99
C SER A 95 20.56 3.00 -3.68
N SER A 96 21.36 2.12 -4.25
CA SER A 96 22.58 2.50 -4.95
C SER A 96 22.35 3.00 -6.40
N GLY A 97 21.10 3.34 -6.76
CA GLY A 97 20.66 3.59 -8.15
C GLY A 97 20.44 5.06 -8.53
N GLY A 98 20.50 6.00 -7.57
CA GLY A 98 20.39 7.43 -7.85
C GLY A 98 21.77 8.05 -8.06
N GLY A 99 22.26 8.08 -9.31
CA GLY A 99 23.44 8.84 -9.70
C GLY A 99 23.20 10.34 -9.64
N GLY A 100 22.97 10.89 -8.44
CA GLY A 100 23.13 12.31 -8.16
C GLY A 100 24.54 12.51 -7.63
N HIS A 101 25.31 13.40 -8.25
CA HIS A 101 26.61 13.82 -7.76
C HIS A 101 26.50 14.42 -6.36
N GLY A 102 26.58 13.57 -5.34
CA GLY A 102 26.81 13.98 -3.97
C GLY A 102 28.19 14.61 -3.90
N CYS A 103 28.22 15.94 -3.80
CA CYS A 103 29.41 16.66 -3.35
C CYS A 103 29.81 16.09 -1.99
N ARG A 104 30.80 15.22 -2.00
CA ARG A 104 31.44 14.71 -0.80
C ARG A 104 32.23 15.87 -0.21
N CYS A 105 31.70 16.53 0.81
CA CYS A 105 32.48 17.42 1.66
C CYS A 105 33.58 16.60 2.34
N ARG A 106 34.76 16.57 1.75
CA ARG A 106 35.99 16.22 2.45
C ARG A 106 36.30 17.40 3.37
N SER A 107 36.16 17.17 4.67
CA SER A 107 36.79 17.97 5.70
C SER A 107 38.32 17.84 5.58
N SER A 108 38.93 18.71 4.78
CA SER A 108 40.35 19.01 4.90
C SER A 108 40.47 20.39 5.50
N GLY A 109 40.99 20.45 6.73
CA GLY A 109 41.36 21.69 7.38
C GLY A 109 42.33 22.49 6.51
N ALA A 110 42.01 23.75 6.32
CA ALA A 110 42.92 24.73 5.77
C ALA A 110 42.78 26.03 6.57
N GLU A 111 43.93 26.41 7.08
CA GLU A 111 44.28 27.56 7.88
C GLU A 111 43.90 28.89 7.18
N ALA A 112 43.43 29.86 7.96
CA ALA A 112 43.07 31.19 7.47
C ALA A 112 44.32 32.03 7.18
N PRO A 113 44.26 32.92 6.17
CA PRO A 113 44.96 34.18 6.27
C PRO A 113 44.03 35.39 6.10
N SER A 114 44.28 36.35 6.98
CA SER A 114 43.77 37.71 6.98
C SER A 114 44.31 38.53 5.80
N ALA A 115 43.46 39.30 5.10
CA ALA A 115 43.80 40.65 4.61
C ALA A 115 42.57 41.39 4.04
N ARG A 116 42.66 42.72 4.11
CA ARG A 116 41.67 43.82 3.97
C ARG A 116 41.11 44.09 2.56
N PRO A 117 40.08 44.96 2.44
CA PRO A 117 39.31 45.17 1.21
C PRO A 117 39.81 46.35 0.37
N THR A 118 39.66 46.26 -0.96
CA THR A 118 39.71 47.40 -1.88
C THR A 118 38.71 47.24 -3.03
N GLU A 119 37.64 48.02 -2.94
CA GLU A 119 37.24 49.06 -3.91
C GLU A 119 36.93 48.70 -5.39
N THR A 120 35.64 48.85 -5.70
CA THR A 120 34.99 49.34 -6.95
C THR A 120 35.61 49.03 -8.32
N THR A 121 34.78 48.45 -9.19
CA THR A 121 34.56 49.05 -10.52
C THR A 121 33.18 48.74 -11.10
N ARG A 122 32.42 49.81 -11.31
CA ARG A 122 31.21 49.94 -12.12
C ARG A 122 31.57 49.91 -13.60
N ARG A 123 30.71 49.32 -14.45
CA ARG A 123 30.41 49.56 -15.89
C ARG A 123 30.34 48.22 -16.63
N ARG A 124 29.42 47.94 -17.55
CA ARG A 124 28.52 48.80 -18.34
C ARG A 124 27.40 47.93 -18.93
N ARG A 125 26.15 48.35 -18.74
CA ARG A 125 25.03 47.99 -19.62
C ARG A 125 25.39 48.30 -21.08
N ARG A 126 25.24 47.34 -21.98
CA ARG A 126 25.14 47.60 -23.41
C ARG A 126 23.85 47.01 -23.94
N ARG A 127 22.83 47.87 -24.03
CA ARG A 127 21.69 47.70 -24.95
C ARG A 127 22.25 47.70 -26.37
N ARG A 128 21.89 46.71 -27.18
CA ARG A 128 21.80 46.88 -28.64
C ARG A 128 20.46 46.37 -29.11
N ARG A 129 19.74 47.28 -29.77
CA ARG A 129 18.44 47.12 -30.42
C ARG A 129 18.63 46.52 -31.81
N SER A 130 17.67 45.67 -32.17
CA SER A 130 17.02 45.50 -33.48
C SER A 130 17.88 45.24 -34.72
N HIS A 131 17.78 43.99 -35.21
CA HIS A 131 17.56 43.76 -36.63
C HIS A 131 16.45 42.72 -36.81
N VAL A 132 15.47 43.11 -37.62
CA VAL A 132 14.31 42.34 -38.04
C VAL A 132 14.71 41.55 -39.27
N HIS A 133 14.55 40.23 -39.23
CA HIS A 133 14.21 39.45 -40.42
C HIS A 133 13.27 38.33 -40.01
N GLY A 134 12.08 38.33 -40.61
CA GLY A 134 11.10 37.27 -40.48
C GLY A 134 11.54 36.02 -41.24
N GLY A 135 11.17 34.88 -40.67
CA GLY A 135 11.35 33.57 -41.26
C GLY A 135 10.78 32.56 -40.28
N GLY A 136 9.58 32.08 -40.56
CA GLY A 136 8.86 31.15 -39.71
C GLY A 136 9.64 29.85 -39.50
N GLY A 137 9.74 29.46 -38.25
CA GLY A 137 10.11 28.13 -37.80
C GLY A 137 9.46 27.98 -36.43
N GLY A 138 8.46 27.13 -36.33
CA GLY A 138 7.86 26.79 -35.05
C GLY A 138 8.92 26.15 -34.19
N GLU A 139 9.46 26.90 -33.23
CA GLU A 139 10.08 26.32 -32.05
C GLU A 139 8.97 25.50 -31.37
N HIS A 140 9.07 24.18 -31.52
CA HIS A 140 8.60 23.29 -30.49
C HIS A 140 9.27 23.76 -29.20
N ARG A 141 8.51 24.52 -28.39
CA ARG A 141 8.74 24.55 -26.96
C ARG A 141 8.54 23.10 -26.56
N GLU A 142 9.64 22.40 -26.33
CA GLU A 142 9.65 21.33 -25.34
C GLU A 142 9.19 22.02 -24.07
N ASP A 143 7.88 21.95 -23.80
CA ASP A 143 7.36 22.31 -22.50
C ASP A 143 8.08 21.38 -21.52
N ASP A 144 8.89 21.99 -20.65
CA ASP A 144 9.55 21.37 -19.48
C ASP A 144 8.48 20.88 -18.47
N ASP A 145 7.53 20.05 -18.91
CA ASP A 145 6.42 19.49 -18.12
C ASP A 145 6.88 18.27 -17.28
N ASP A 146 8.18 17.96 -17.25
CA ASP A 146 8.78 16.86 -16.49
C ASP A 146 9.08 17.20 -15.02
N GLU A 147 8.65 18.36 -14.52
CA GLU A 147 8.83 18.79 -13.12
C GLU A 147 7.52 18.82 -12.30
N HIS A 148 6.55 17.97 -12.65
CA HIS A 148 5.33 17.78 -11.85
C HIS A 148 5.35 16.41 -11.16
N GLY A 149 6.34 16.20 -10.30
CA GLY A 149 6.28 15.09 -9.33
C GLY A 149 5.03 15.20 -8.46
N LEU A 150 4.49 14.06 -8.00
CA LEU A 150 3.36 14.01 -7.06
C LEU A 150 3.56 15.04 -5.96
N GLN A 151 2.67 16.02 -5.89
CA GLN A 151 2.59 16.92 -4.75
C GLN A 151 1.57 16.36 -3.74
N GLN A 152 1.83 16.59 -2.46
CA GLN A 152 0.92 16.22 -1.38
C GLN A 152 0.48 17.47 -0.63
N ALA A 153 -0.76 17.48 -0.14
CA ALA A 153 -1.35 18.66 0.51
C ALA A 153 -0.47 19.22 1.66
N TRP A 154 0.17 18.32 2.42
CA TRP A 154 1.02 18.69 3.55
C TRP A 154 2.31 19.43 3.16
N TRP A 155 2.67 19.45 1.87
CA TRP A 155 3.86 20.17 1.42
C TRP A 155 3.77 21.67 1.63
N ALA A 156 2.55 22.22 1.70
CA ALA A 156 2.32 23.61 2.12
C ALA A 156 2.88 23.92 3.53
N ALA A 157 3.09 22.90 4.37
CA ALA A 157 3.62 23.03 5.72
C ALA A 157 5.14 22.74 5.86
N GLY A 158 5.86 22.52 4.75
CA GLY A 158 7.32 22.35 4.78
C GLY A 158 7.90 21.29 3.83
N GLY A 159 7.05 20.46 3.21
CA GLY A 159 7.43 19.61 2.06
C GLY A 159 8.41 18.46 2.30
N ALA A 160 8.98 18.33 3.51
CA ALA A 160 9.92 17.28 3.87
C ALA A 160 10.08 17.15 5.38
N CYS A 161 10.35 15.92 5.83
CA CYS A 161 10.87 15.63 7.16
C CYS A 161 12.40 15.79 7.22
N PRO A 162 12.98 16.05 8.41
CA PRO A 162 14.43 16.12 8.59
C PRO A 162 15.17 14.87 8.13
N GLU A 163 16.46 15.02 7.81
CA GLU A 163 17.31 13.89 7.42
C GLU A 163 17.31 12.78 8.47
N GLY A 164 17.26 11.52 8.02
CA GLY A 164 17.16 10.36 8.90
C GLY A 164 15.76 10.08 9.45
N THR A 165 14.74 10.85 9.04
CA THR A 165 13.33 10.62 9.39
C THR A 165 12.45 10.46 8.15
N ILE A 166 11.29 9.84 8.32
CA ILE A 166 10.26 9.65 7.30
C ILE A 166 8.94 10.29 7.76
N PRO A 167 8.15 10.87 6.83
CA PRO A 167 6.82 11.35 7.13
C PRO A 167 5.84 10.19 7.25
N VAL A 168 5.10 10.15 8.36
CA VAL A 168 4.05 9.17 8.63
C VAL A 168 2.76 9.92 8.95
N ARG A 169 1.68 9.63 8.20
CA ARG A 169 0.36 10.17 8.52
C ARG A 169 -0.12 9.57 9.83
N ARG A 170 -0.50 10.43 10.78
CA ARG A 170 -1.01 9.98 12.07
C ARG A 170 -2.37 9.32 11.91
N THR A 171 -2.48 8.09 12.39
CA THR A 171 -3.76 7.40 12.60
C THR A 171 -4.44 7.99 13.84
N THR A 172 -5.69 8.42 13.70
CA THR A 172 -6.49 8.93 14.83
C THR A 172 -7.39 7.83 15.43
N GLU A 173 -7.89 8.05 16.65
CA GLU A 173 -8.90 7.16 17.24
C GLU A 173 -10.15 7.02 16.35
N ALA A 174 -10.57 8.12 15.71
CA ALA A 174 -11.68 8.09 14.76
C ALA A 174 -11.38 7.18 13.55
N ASP A 175 -10.13 7.16 13.07
CA ASP A 175 -9.69 6.27 11.99
C ASP A 175 -9.79 4.80 12.43
N LEU A 176 -9.39 4.51 13.67
CA LEU A 176 -9.48 3.18 14.26
C LEU A 176 -10.92 2.69 14.40
N LEU A 177 -11.82 3.55 14.89
CA LEU A 177 -13.24 3.24 15.06
C LEU A 177 -13.94 2.98 13.72
N ARG A 178 -13.55 3.70 12.65
CA ARG A 178 -14.04 3.40 11.29
C ARG A 178 -13.46 2.11 10.74
N ALA A 179 -12.16 1.88 10.86
CA ALA A 179 -11.55 0.66 10.33
C ALA A 179 -12.09 -0.61 11.01
N SER A 180 -12.27 -0.57 12.34
CA SER A 180 -12.82 -1.68 13.13
C SER A 180 -14.29 -1.98 12.83
N SER A 181 -15.13 -0.96 12.61
CA SER A 181 -16.52 -1.15 12.19
C SER A 181 -16.65 -1.75 10.79
N ALA A 182 -15.70 -1.49 9.90
CA ALA A 182 -15.66 -2.10 8.56
C ALA A 182 -15.05 -3.51 8.55
N ALA A 183 -14.06 -3.80 9.39
CA ALA A 183 -13.56 -5.18 9.57
C ALA A 183 -14.65 -6.15 10.05
N ALA A 184 -15.68 -5.66 10.74
CA ALA A 184 -16.86 -6.43 11.12
C ALA A 184 -17.87 -6.66 9.97
N GLY A 185 -17.82 -5.86 8.89
CA GLY A 185 -18.75 -5.91 7.75
C GLY A 185 -18.16 -6.39 6.42
N GLY A 186 -16.84 -6.54 6.32
CA GLY A 186 -16.17 -7.00 5.10
C GLY A 186 -14.70 -6.61 5.11
N ARG A 187 -13.82 -7.57 4.83
CA ARG A 187 -12.37 -7.35 4.85
C ARG A 187 -11.98 -6.46 3.67
N PHE A 188 -11.40 -5.29 3.95
CA PHE A 188 -11.01 -4.30 2.94
C PHE A 188 -10.13 -4.87 1.83
N GLY A 189 -10.50 -4.63 0.57
CA GLY A 189 -9.69 -4.98 -0.60
C GLY A 189 -9.59 -6.48 -0.89
N MET A 190 -10.43 -7.33 -0.26
CA MET A 190 -10.43 -8.75 -0.59
C MET A 190 -11.18 -9.00 -1.90
N LYS A 191 -10.44 -9.42 -2.93
CA LYS A 191 -11.02 -10.05 -4.12
C LYS A 191 -11.77 -11.33 -3.69
N PRO A 192 -13.04 -11.53 -4.09
CA PRO A 192 -13.71 -12.79 -3.84
C PRO A 192 -12.94 -13.97 -4.47
N ARG A 193 -12.93 -15.12 -3.78
CA ARG A 193 -12.44 -16.38 -4.34
C ARG A 193 -13.22 -16.70 -5.62
N GLY A 194 -12.54 -16.77 -6.77
CA GLY A 194 -13.12 -17.41 -7.97
C GLY A 194 -12.99 -16.73 -9.33
N VAL A 195 -12.30 -15.58 -9.49
CA VAL A 195 -12.05 -15.02 -10.84
C VAL A 195 -10.79 -15.65 -11.45
N GLY A 196 -10.83 -16.98 -11.65
CA GLY A 196 -9.96 -17.64 -12.59
C GLY A 196 -10.31 -17.15 -13.99
N VAL A 197 -9.36 -16.48 -14.66
CA VAL A 197 -9.39 -16.27 -16.10
C VAL A 197 -8.96 -17.59 -16.72
N VAL A 198 -9.93 -18.46 -16.98
CA VAL A 198 -9.78 -19.53 -17.97
C VAL A 198 -10.61 -19.09 -19.17
N GLY A 199 -9.97 -19.10 -20.35
CA GLY A 199 -10.39 -18.53 -21.62
C GLY A 199 -11.89 -18.36 -21.90
N GLY A 200 -12.24 -17.22 -22.49
CA GLY A 200 -13.56 -16.97 -23.07
C GLY A 200 -13.90 -15.48 -23.07
N ALA A 201 -14.43 -15.01 -24.20
CA ALA A 201 -14.73 -13.62 -24.51
C ALA A 201 -15.33 -12.79 -23.37
N ALA A 202 -14.86 -11.54 -23.28
CA ALA A 202 -15.29 -10.52 -22.35
C ALA A 202 -16.79 -10.22 -22.44
N ARG A 203 -17.58 -10.89 -21.60
CA ARG A 203 -18.79 -10.35 -20.95
C ARG A 203 -18.94 -11.10 -19.61
N ARG A 204 -18.63 -10.44 -18.49
CA ARG A 204 -18.97 -10.95 -17.17
C ARG A 204 -19.93 -9.98 -16.52
N ASP A 205 -21.20 -10.40 -16.49
CA ASP A 205 -22.22 -9.89 -15.60
C ASP A 205 -21.72 -9.90 -14.14
N SER A 206 -22.15 -8.87 -13.43
CA SER A 206 -21.86 -8.51 -12.05
C SER A 206 -21.94 -9.69 -11.09
N THR A 207 -20.81 -10.14 -10.55
CA THR A 207 -20.80 -11.11 -9.45
C THR A 207 -20.91 -10.38 -8.12
N SER A 208 -22.14 -10.37 -7.56
CA SER A 208 -22.61 -10.41 -6.15
C SER A 208 -21.75 -9.91 -4.97
N SER A 209 -20.64 -9.20 -5.17
CA SER A 209 -19.67 -8.85 -4.13
C SER A 209 -19.65 -7.37 -3.78
N GLY A 210 -20.35 -6.52 -4.55
CA GLY A 210 -20.23 -5.08 -4.41
C GLY A 210 -19.05 -4.48 -5.18
N HIS A 211 -18.12 -5.28 -5.73
CA HIS A 211 -16.92 -4.76 -6.40
C HIS A 211 -17.03 -4.75 -7.93
N GLU A 212 -16.72 -3.61 -8.55
CA GLU A 212 -16.64 -3.41 -10.00
C GLU A 212 -15.21 -3.04 -10.42
N HIS A 213 -14.78 -3.51 -11.59
CA HIS A 213 -13.38 -3.42 -12.02
C HIS A 213 -13.26 -2.95 -13.47
N ALA A 214 -12.31 -2.05 -13.74
CA ALA A 214 -11.91 -1.63 -15.08
C ALA A 214 -10.40 -1.75 -15.22
N VAL A 215 -9.92 -2.86 -15.81
CA VAL A 215 -8.51 -3.28 -15.71
C VAL A 215 -7.93 -3.74 -17.05
N GLY A 216 -6.69 -3.31 -17.33
CA GLY A 216 -5.85 -3.88 -18.37
C GLY A 216 -4.78 -4.78 -17.74
N TYR A 217 -4.54 -5.96 -18.30
CA TYR A 217 -3.61 -6.95 -17.74
C TYR A 217 -2.64 -7.52 -18.77
N MET A 218 -1.48 -7.92 -18.28
CA MET A 218 -0.49 -8.71 -19.00
C MET A 218 -0.22 -9.99 -18.21
N SER A 219 -0.29 -11.14 -18.88
CA SER A 219 -0.11 -12.46 -18.29
C SER A 219 0.69 -13.39 -19.20
N GLY A 220 1.20 -14.49 -18.64
CA GLY A 220 1.93 -15.52 -19.41
C GLY A 220 3.39 -15.19 -19.67
N GLY A 221 3.93 -14.16 -19.00
CA GLY A 221 5.32 -13.74 -19.06
C GLY A 221 5.98 -13.74 -17.68
N GLN A 222 7.24 -13.32 -17.66
CA GLN A 222 8.01 -13.11 -16.44
C GLN A 222 8.25 -11.61 -16.28
N PHE A 223 7.72 -11.02 -15.22
CA PHE A 223 7.77 -9.57 -15.02
C PHE A 223 8.65 -9.25 -13.82
N TYR A 224 9.61 -8.36 -14.03
CA TYR A 224 10.51 -7.83 -13.00
C TYR A 224 10.16 -6.39 -12.62
N GLY A 225 9.05 -5.86 -13.15
CA GLY A 225 8.54 -4.56 -12.80
C GLY A 225 7.36 -4.15 -13.68
N ALA A 226 6.69 -3.08 -13.27
CA ALA A 226 5.59 -2.46 -13.98
C ALA A 226 5.63 -0.94 -13.73
N LYS A 227 5.35 -0.16 -14.78
CA LYS A 227 5.26 1.31 -14.73
C LYS A 227 3.93 1.75 -15.30
N ALA A 228 3.26 2.69 -14.64
CA ALA A 228 2.10 3.38 -15.23
C ALA A 228 1.96 4.80 -14.74
N SER A 229 1.27 5.61 -15.54
CA SER A 229 0.77 6.93 -15.15
C SER A 229 -0.73 6.82 -14.88
N LEU A 230 -1.17 7.31 -13.71
CA LEU A 230 -2.54 7.21 -13.24
C LEU A 230 -3.11 8.61 -13.03
N ASN A 231 -4.21 8.93 -13.71
CA ASN A 231 -4.87 10.21 -13.55
C ASN A 231 -5.61 10.29 -12.23
N VAL A 232 -5.42 11.37 -11.48
CA VAL A 232 -5.91 11.50 -10.10
C VAL A 232 -7.20 12.32 -10.05
N TRP A 233 -8.31 11.67 -9.69
CA TRP A 233 -9.62 12.31 -9.64
C TRP A 233 -10.20 12.39 -8.23
N PRO A 234 -10.98 13.43 -7.91
CA PRO A 234 -11.85 13.43 -6.73
C PRO A 234 -13.07 12.53 -7.00
N ALA A 235 -12.87 11.22 -6.95
CA ALA A 235 -13.94 10.25 -7.14
C ALA A 235 -15.05 10.47 -6.09
N LYS A 236 -16.31 10.51 -6.54
CA LYS A 236 -17.47 10.66 -5.66
C LYS A 236 -17.96 9.28 -5.24
N VAL A 237 -17.88 8.99 -3.95
CA VAL A 237 -18.46 7.79 -3.33
C VAL A 237 -19.75 8.16 -2.62
N ALA A 238 -20.77 7.30 -2.68
CA ALA A 238 -22.12 7.63 -2.20
C ALA A 238 -22.26 7.41 -0.68
N SER A 239 -21.43 6.54 -0.09
CA SER A 239 -21.42 6.28 1.35
C SER A 239 -20.00 6.06 1.87
N PRO A 240 -19.75 6.23 3.18
CA PRO A 240 -18.43 5.95 3.75
C PRO A 240 -17.93 4.52 3.54
N ALA A 241 -18.84 3.55 3.39
CA ALA A 241 -18.53 2.15 3.16
C ALA A 241 -18.11 1.84 1.71
N GLU A 242 -18.28 2.78 0.78
CA GLU A 242 -17.83 2.66 -0.61
C GLU A 242 -16.41 3.20 -0.77
N PHE A 243 -15.68 2.70 -1.77
CA PHE A 243 -14.40 3.27 -2.18
C PHE A 243 -14.22 3.24 -3.70
N SER A 244 -13.31 4.09 -4.19
CA SER A 244 -12.84 4.05 -5.58
C SER A 244 -11.33 4.21 -5.61
N LEU A 245 -10.65 3.43 -6.44
CA LEU A 245 -9.19 3.46 -6.56
C LEU A 245 -8.71 3.34 -8.01
N SER A 246 -7.48 3.80 -8.24
CA SER A 246 -6.72 3.53 -9.45
C SER A 246 -5.28 3.19 -9.09
N GLN A 247 -4.73 2.13 -9.68
CA GLN A 247 -3.49 1.54 -9.20
C GLN A 247 -2.77 0.69 -10.25
N ILE A 248 -1.53 0.36 -9.93
CA ILE A 248 -0.73 -0.69 -10.55
C ILE A 248 -0.61 -1.86 -9.58
N TRP A 249 -0.59 -3.09 -10.10
CA TRP A 249 -0.41 -4.26 -9.26
C TRP A 249 0.39 -5.36 -9.93
N LEU A 250 1.29 -5.96 -9.15
CA LEU A 250 2.10 -7.12 -9.53
C LEU A 250 1.59 -8.33 -8.76
N ILE A 251 1.37 -9.43 -9.50
CA ILE A 251 0.74 -10.64 -8.99
C ILE A 251 1.60 -11.86 -9.36
N SER A 252 1.73 -12.79 -8.42
CA SER A 252 2.33 -14.11 -8.65
C SER A 252 1.69 -15.15 -7.72
N GLY A 253 1.66 -16.41 -8.14
CA GLY A 253 0.95 -17.49 -7.43
C GLY A 253 -0.51 -17.66 -7.88
N SER A 254 -1.28 -18.46 -7.13
CA SER A 254 -2.63 -18.87 -7.54
C SER A 254 -3.73 -18.18 -6.73
N PHE A 255 -4.76 -17.71 -7.43
CA PHE A 255 -5.94 -17.12 -6.80
C PHE A 255 -6.60 -18.10 -5.81
N GLY A 256 -6.88 -17.63 -4.59
CA GLY A 256 -7.59 -18.37 -3.55
C GLY A 256 -6.73 -19.25 -2.63
N ASN A 257 -5.44 -19.42 -2.97
CA ASN A 257 -4.48 -20.21 -2.20
C ASN A 257 -3.30 -19.35 -1.74
N ASP A 258 -2.29 -19.16 -2.60
CA ASP A 258 -0.96 -18.66 -2.26
C ASP A 258 -0.58 -17.39 -3.04
N LEU A 259 -1.58 -16.63 -3.49
CA LEU A 259 -1.42 -15.41 -4.26
C LEU A 259 -0.59 -14.37 -3.48
N ASN A 260 0.44 -13.84 -4.13
CA ASN A 260 1.21 -12.70 -3.65
C ASN A 260 0.82 -11.48 -4.47
N THR A 261 0.59 -10.34 -3.81
CA THR A 261 0.34 -9.06 -4.50
C THR A 261 1.16 -7.92 -3.90
N ILE A 262 1.58 -7.02 -4.79
CA ILE A 262 2.11 -5.70 -4.45
C ILE A 262 1.31 -4.68 -5.26
N GLU A 263 0.77 -3.69 -4.59
CA GLU A 263 -0.20 -2.73 -5.13
C GLU A 263 0.20 -1.31 -4.72
N ALA A 264 0.14 -0.38 -5.67
CA ALA A 264 0.38 1.04 -5.41
C ALA A 264 -0.47 1.91 -6.33
N GLY A 265 -1.00 3.01 -5.79
CA GLY A 265 -1.93 3.85 -6.53
C GLY A 265 -2.45 5.01 -5.71
N TRP A 266 -3.61 5.52 -6.11
CA TRP A 266 -4.41 6.43 -5.31
C TRP A 266 -5.80 5.84 -5.07
N GLN A 267 -6.40 6.20 -3.94
CA GLN A 267 -7.76 5.80 -3.62
C GLN A 267 -8.52 6.90 -2.88
N VAL A 268 -9.85 6.93 -3.07
CA VAL A 268 -10.81 7.66 -2.25
C VAL A 268 -11.52 6.63 -1.39
N SER A 269 -11.23 6.64 -0.09
CA SER A 269 -11.78 5.69 0.89
C SER A 269 -12.11 6.41 2.20
N PRO A 270 -13.35 6.91 2.37
CA PRO A 270 -13.73 7.65 3.57
C PRO A 270 -13.72 6.76 4.81
N GLN A 271 -14.00 5.47 4.66
CA GLN A 271 -13.85 4.54 5.78
C GLN A 271 -12.42 4.54 6.33
N LEU A 272 -11.42 4.46 5.45
CA LEU A 272 -10.02 4.38 5.86
C LEU A 272 -9.45 5.73 6.33
N TYR A 273 -9.78 6.82 5.63
CA TYR A 273 -9.12 8.12 5.84
C TYR A 273 -9.99 9.19 6.50
N GLY A 274 -11.32 9.01 6.51
CA GLY A 274 -12.26 9.95 7.12
C GLY A 274 -12.64 11.13 6.23
N ASP A 275 -12.17 11.14 4.99
CA ASP A 275 -12.48 12.16 3.98
C ASP A 275 -12.65 11.56 2.58
N ASN A 276 -12.98 12.41 1.62
CA ASN A 276 -13.13 12.04 0.21
C ASN A 276 -11.92 12.48 -0.63
N ASN A 277 -10.77 12.75 -0.01
CA ASN A 277 -9.60 13.18 -0.76
C ASN A 277 -8.94 11.96 -1.44
N PRO A 278 -8.48 12.08 -2.70
CA PRO A 278 -7.69 11.03 -3.31
C PRO A 278 -6.33 10.97 -2.61
N ARG A 279 -6.03 9.81 -2.02
CA ARG A 279 -4.87 9.60 -1.16
C ARG A 279 -3.94 8.56 -1.77
N PHE A 280 -2.65 8.84 -1.74
CA PHE A 280 -1.63 7.90 -2.20
C PHE A 280 -1.60 6.69 -1.28
N PHE A 281 -1.64 5.48 -1.83
CA PHE A 281 -1.67 4.26 -1.03
C PHE A 281 -0.78 3.17 -1.62
N THR A 282 -0.42 2.25 -0.73
CA THR A 282 0.12 0.94 -1.09
C THR A 282 -0.61 -0.16 -0.35
N TYR A 283 -0.65 -1.33 -0.96
CA TYR A 283 -1.07 -2.57 -0.32
C TYR A 283 -0.15 -3.73 -0.72
N TRP A 284 0.01 -4.72 0.15
CA TRP A 284 0.65 -5.99 -0.22
C TRP A 284 0.08 -7.13 0.60
N THR A 285 0.05 -8.34 0.04
CA THR A 285 -0.29 -9.60 0.74
C THR A 285 0.57 -10.75 0.17
N ASN A 286 0.79 -11.81 0.95
CA ASN A 286 1.49 -13.01 0.50
C ASN A 286 0.64 -14.30 0.57
N ASP A 287 -0.63 -14.20 0.96
CA ASP A 287 -1.48 -15.36 1.25
C ASP A 287 -2.89 -15.23 0.67
N ALA A 288 -3.00 -14.58 -0.48
CA ALA A 288 -4.26 -14.34 -1.17
C ALA A 288 -5.28 -13.58 -0.32
N TYR A 289 -4.81 -12.56 0.41
CA TYR A 289 -5.65 -11.74 1.28
C TYR A 289 -6.36 -12.63 2.31
N GLN A 290 -5.64 -13.49 3.04
CA GLN A 290 -6.28 -14.34 4.05
C GLN A 290 -6.02 -13.80 5.45
N GLU A 291 -4.77 -13.85 5.89
CA GLU A 291 -4.31 -13.38 7.18
C GLU A 291 -3.27 -12.27 7.02
N THR A 292 -2.45 -12.34 5.97
CA THR A 292 -1.46 -11.32 5.64
C THR A 292 -2.04 -10.23 4.75
N GLY A 293 -1.47 -9.05 4.90
CA GLY A 293 -2.00 -7.87 4.24
C GLY A 293 -1.52 -6.63 4.95
N CYS A 294 -1.09 -5.61 4.21
CA CYS A 294 -0.80 -4.33 4.86
C CYS A 294 -1.08 -3.13 3.98
N TYR A 295 -1.97 -2.25 4.46
CA TYR A 295 -2.11 -0.90 3.92
C TYR A 295 -1.01 0.02 4.45
N ASN A 296 -0.38 0.75 3.54
CA ASN A 296 0.55 1.84 3.87
C ASN A 296 1.62 1.39 4.89
N LEU A 297 1.72 2.10 6.02
CA LEU A 297 2.58 1.79 7.16
C LEU A 297 1.78 1.34 8.39
N HIS A 298 0.56 0.83 8.23
CA HIS A 298 -0.27 0.41 9.38
C HIS A 298 0.28 -0.85 10.07
N CYS A 299 1.12 -1.61 9.37
CA CYS A 299 1.73 -2.85 9.83
C CYS A 299 3.16 -2.97 9.29
N SER A 300 3.89 -3.96 9.79
CA SER A 300 5.26 -4.21 9.34
C SER A 300 5.30 -4.80 7.92
N GLY A 301 6.25 -4.39 7.09
CA GLY A 301 6.53 -5.02 5.79
C GLY A 301 7.16 -4.06 4.80
N PHE A 302 6.44 -2.98 4.46
CA PHE A 302 6.97 -1.94 3.58
C PHE A 302 7.97 -1.05 4.32
N VAL A 303 9.18 -0.90 3.78
CA VAL A 303 10.24 -0.04 4.33
C VAL A 303 10.27 1.27 3.54
N GLN A 304 9.75 2.35 4.12
CA GLN A 304 9.83 3.69 3.54
C GLN A 304 11.23 4.27 3.75
N THR A 305 11.75 4.94 2.71
CA THR A 305 13.09 5.57 2.73
C THR A 305 13.03 7.07 2.45
N ASN A 306 11.95 7.53 1.83
CA ASN A 306 11.76 8.92 1.44
C ASN A 306 11.31 9.82 2.60
N SER A 307 11.90 11.01 2.70
CA SER A 307 11.50 12.02 3.69
C SER A 307 10.43 13.02 3.21
N ARG A 308 10.01 12.95 1.94
CA ARG A 308 9.07 13.91 1.31
C ARG A 308 7.71 13.30 0.99
N ILE A 309 7.60 11.99 0.89
CA ILE A 309 6.36 11.31 0.48
C ILE A 309 5.75 10.60 1.68
N ALA A 310 4.60 11.07 2.15
CA ALA A 310 3.85 10.47 3.24
C ALA A 310 2.82 9.47 2.68
N MET A 311 2.92 8.20 3.06
CA MET A 311 1.91 7.20 2.69
C MET A 311 0.55 7.56 3.31
N GLY A 312 -0.51 7.47 2.51
CA GLY A 312 -1.87 7.80 2.94
C GLY A 312 -2.21 9.29 2.94
N ALA A 313 -1.27 10.20 2.67
CA ALA A 313 -1.56 11.63 2.60
C ALA A 313 -2.28 12.02 1.30
N ALA A 314 -3.09 13.09 1.34
CA ALA A 314 -3.85 13.56 0.19
C ALA A 314 -2.93 14.06 -0.93
N ILE A 315 -3.30 13.69 -2.15
CA ILE A 315 -2.66 14.14 -3.38
C ILE A 315 -3.23 15.51 -3.74
N SER A 316 -2.37 16.45 -4.08
CA SER A 316 -2.78 17.78 -4.55
C SER A 316 -1.68 18.37 -5.42
N PRO A 317 -1.98 18.97 -6.59
CA PRO A 317 -3.30 19.18 -7.17
C PRO A 317 -3.94 17.90 -7.74
N ILE A 318 -5.24 17.98 -8.08
CA ILE A 318 -6.05 16.88 -8.61
C ILE A 318 -6.76 17.29 -9.91
N SER A 319 -7.10 16.31 -10.75
CA SER A 319 -7.79 16.53 -12.02
C SER A 319 -9.19 17.11 -11.82
N SER A 320 -9.67 17.80 -12.85
CA SER A 320 -11.00 18.39 -12.88
C SER A 320 -11.65 18.23 -14.25
N PHE A 321 -12.99 18.16 -14.29
CA PHE A 321 -13.71 18.06 -15.56
C PHE A 321 -13.53 19.34 -16.37
N ALA A 322 -13.18 19.22 -17.66
CA ALA A 322 -12.88 20.34 -18.55
C ALA A 322 -11.80 21.32 -18.03
N GLY A 323 -10.94 20.86 -17.11
CA GLY A 323 -9.83 21.64 -16.56
C GLY A 323 -8.51 20.87 -16.63
N ARG A 324 -7.55 21.31 -15.82
CA ARG A 324 -6.22 20.68 -15.75
C ARG A 324 -6.34 19.23 -15.28
N GLN A 325 -5.54 18.38 -15.89
CA GLN A 325 -5.39 16.96 -15.55
C GLN A 325 -4.05 16.77 -14.84
N PHE A 326 -4.05 15.93 -13.81
CA PHE A 326 -2.86 15.63 -13.03
C PHE A 326 -2.71 14.12 -12.88
N ASP A 327 -1.54 13.62 -13.27
CA ASP A 327 -1.18 12.21 -13.22
C ASP A 327 -0.14 11.94 -12.15
N ILE A 328 -0.10 10.69 -11.67
CA ILE A 328 0.99 10.17 -10.87
C ILE A 328 1.65 9.02 -11.62
N THR A 329 2.96 9.09 -11.80
CA THR A 329 3.71 7.99 -12.44
C THR A 329 4.32 7.11 -11.36
N LEU A 330 3.96 5.83 -11.37
CA LEU A 330 4.47 4.82 -10.44
C LEU A 330 5.31 3.80 -11.20
N LEU A 331 6.43 3.41 -10.60
CA LEU A 331 7.24 2.28 -11.04
C LEU A 331 7.45 1.35 -9.84
N ILE A 332 7.06 0.09 -10.00
CA ILE A 332 7.44 -0.99 -9.09
C ILE A 332 8.41 -1.89 -9.85
N TRP A 333 9.56 -2.20 -9.28
CA TRP A 333 10.53 -3.10 -9.92
C TRP A 333 11.29 -3.90 -8.88
N LYS A 334 11.75 -5.07 -9.31
CA LYS A 334 12.60 -5.95 -8.53
C LYS A 334 14.05 -5.50 -8.72
N ASP A 335 14.69 -5.08 -7.63
CA ASP A 335 16.10 -4.76 -7.67
C ASP A 335 16.93 -6.03 -7.95
N PRO A 336 17.80 -6.03 -8.98
CA PRO A 336 18.57 -7.21 -9.35
C PRO A 336 19.70 -7.56 -8.37
N LYS A 337 20.07 -6.66 -7.43
CA LYS A 337 21.18 -6.87 -6.50
C LYS A 337 20.73 -7.53 -5.19
N GLN A 338 19.73 -6.97 -4.53
CA GLN A 338 19.18 -7.44 -3.26
C GLN A 338 17.86 -8.21 -3.42
N GLY A 339 17.22 -8.11 -4.58
CA GLY A 339 15.96 -8.79 -4.88
C GLY A 339 14.72 -8.11 -4.29
N HIS A 340 14.87 -6.98 -3.59
CA HIS A 340 13.76 -6.22 -3.02
C HIS A 340 12.89 -5.59 -4.11
N TRP A 341 11.59 -5.45 -3.86
CA TRP A 341 10.70 -4.71 -4.76
C TRP A 341 10.69 -3.24 -4.36
N TRP A 342 11.20 -2.37 -5.21
CA TRP A 342 11.23 -0.94 -4.97
C TRP A 342 10.03 -0.24 -5.57
N LEU A 343 9.58 0.82 -4.89
CA LEU A 343 8.55 1.75 -5.36
C LEU A 343 9.19 3.11 -5.64
N GLN A 344 8.97 3.60 -6.86
CA GLN A 344 9.38 4.92 -7.32
C GLN A 344 8.16 5.69 -7.79
N LEU A 345 8.24 6.99 -7.55
CA LEU A 345 7.24 7.97 -7.94
C LEU A 345 7.87 9.04 -8.85
N GLY A 346 7.15 9.40 -9.91
CA GLY A 346 7.57 10.40 -10.88
C GLY A 346 8.90 10.06 -11.56
N SER A 347 9.73 11.08 -11.75
CA SER A 347 11.01 11.01 -12.49
C SER A 347 12.16 10.35 -11.72
N GLY A 348 11.98 9.96 -10.45
CA GLY A 348 13.09 9.36 -9.69
C GLY A 348 12.92 9.27 -8.17
N ALA A 349 11.80 9.72 -7.60
CA ALA A 349 11.64 9.74 -6.15
C ALA A 349 11.39 8.33 -5.62
N LEU A 350 12.40 7.74 -4.99
CA LEU A 350 12.30 6.42 -4.35
C LEU A 350 11.50 6.55 -3.07
N VAL A 351 10.36 5.90 -3.01
CA VAL A 351 9.44 5.94 -1.86
C VAL A 351 9.93 4.99 -0.78
N GLY A 352 10.25 3.76 -1.18
CA GLY A 352 10.57 2.65 -0.28
C GLY A 352 10.58 1.32 -1.02
N TYR A 353 10.66 0.23 -0.27
CA TYR A 353 10.71 -1.12 -0.83
C TYR A 353 9.98 -2.14 0.03
N TRP A 354 9.54 -3.22 -0.61
CA TRP A 354 9.13 -4.46 0.05
C TRP A 354 10.28 -5.47 -0.01
N PRO A 355 10.80 -5.91 1.15
CA PRO A 355 11.79 -6.97 1.19
C PRO A 355 11.29 -8.25 0.51
N SER A 356 12.16 -8.89 -0.26
CA SER A 356 11.83 -10.10 -1.02
C SER A 356 11.33 -11.25 -0.16
N PHE A 357 11.83 -11.37 1.07
CA PHE A 357 11.46 -12.45 1.98
C PHE A 357 10.01 -12.38 2.47
N LEU A 358 9.30 -11.27 2.26
CA LEU A 358 7.88 -11.17 2.55
C LEU A 358 7.05 -12.09 1.63
N PHE A 359 7.61 -12.49 0.49
CA PHE A 359 6.89 -13.16 -0.58
C PHE A 359 7.44 -14.55 -0.83
N SER A 360 6.53 -15.47 -1.15
CA SER A 360 6.87 -16.79 -1.68
C SER A 360 7.17 -16.68 -3.19
N HIS A 361 6.16 -16.33 -3.98
CA HIS A 361 6.24 -16.30 -5.45
C HIS A 361 6.84 -15.02 -5.99
N LEU A 362 6.39 -13.86 -5.49
CA LEU A 362 7.02 -12.56 -5.81
C LEU A 362 8.47 -12.48 -5.29
N GLY A 363 8.91 -13.43 -4.45
CA GLY A 363 10.31 -13.61 -4.08
C GLY A 363 11.22 -13.74 -5.30
N ALA A 364 10.75 -14.37 -6.38
CA ALA A 364 11.47 -14.53 -7.64
C ALA A 364 11.08 -13.50 -8.72
N ARG A 365 9.79 -13.40 -9.05
CA ARG A 365 9.26 -12.58 -10.16
C ARG A 365 7.74 -12.44 -10.06
N ALA A 366 7.14 -11.57 -10.86
CA ALA A 366 5.70 -11.56 -11.06
C ALA A 366 5.32 -12.34 -12.33
N ASP A 367 4.15 -12.99 -12.31
CA ASP A 367 3.59 -13.73 -13.45
C ASP A 367 2.53 -12.93 -14.20
N MET A 368 2.07 -11.84 -13.56
CA MET A 368 1.06 -10.95 -14.08
C MET A 368 1.26 -9.54 -13.56
N ALA A 369 1.08 -8.57 -14.45
CA ALA A 369 0.96 -7.16 -14.11
C ALA A 369 -0.42 -6.69 -14.56
N GLN A 370 -1.12 -5.93 -13.73
CA GLN A 370 -2.32 -5.25 -14.21
C GLN A 370 -2.43 -3.82 -13.67
N PHE A 371 -3.27 -3.05 -14.36
CA PHE A 371 -3.38 -1.61 -14.26
C PHE A 371 -4.84 -1.24 -14.38
N GLY A 372 -5.32 -0.33 -13.54
CA GLY A 372 -6.70 0.14 -13.67
C GLY A 372 -7.32 0.50 -12.35
N GLY A 373 -8.64 0.42 -12.29
CA GLY A 373 -9.41 0.83 -11.12
C GLY A 373 -10.38 -0.21 -10.62
N GLU A 374 -10.79 0.00 -9.38
CA GLU A 374 -11.79 -0.78 -8.65
C GLU A 374 -12.72 0.20 -7.93
N VAL A 375 -14.01 -0.15 -7.90
CA VAL A 375 -15.01 0.51 -7.08
C VAL A 375 -15.69 -0.54 -6.22
N ALA A 376 -15.84 -0.28 -4.93
CA ALA A 376 -16.70 -1.05 -4.06
C ALA A 376 -17.97 -0.27 -3.74
N ILE A 377 -19.11 -0.90 -4.02
CA ILE A 377 -20.46 -0.38 -3.91
C ILE A 377 -21.19 -1.18 -2.82
N ASN A 378 -21.75 -0.50 -1.84
CA ASN A 378 -22.61 -1.13 -0.85
C ASN A 378 -24.07 -1.07 -1.33
N PHE A 379 -24.58 -2.22 -1.79
CA PHE A 379 -25.95 -2.31 -2.31
C PHE A 379 -27.03 -2.25 -1.22
N GLU A 380 -26.74 -2.62 0.04
CA GLU A 380 -27.72 -2.57 1.14
C GLU A 380 -28.08 -1.13 1.53
N ALA A 381 -27.10 -0.21 1.48
CA ALA A 381 -27.33 1.20 1.78
C ALA A 381 -28.23 1.91 0.75
N ARG A 382 -28.31 1.39 -0.49
CA ARG A 382 -29.14 1.98 -1.56
C ARG A 382 -30.60 1.51 -1.53
N GLN A 383 -30.90 0.36 -0.93
CA GLN A 383 -32.28 -0.14 -0.81
C GLN A 383 -33.08 0.54 0.31
N LEU A 384 -32.41 1.16 1.28
CA LEU A 384 -33.05 1.91 2.38
C LEU A 384 -33.37 3.38 2.01
N ALA A 385 -33.11 3.80 0.78
CA ALA A 385 -33.28 5.18 0.31
C ALA A 385 -34.47 5.40 -0.65
N CYS A 386 -35.40 4.43 -0.76
CA CYS A 386 -36.65 4.57 -1.52
C CYS A 386 -37.87 4.68 -0.62
#